data_AF-A0A9P0ZYJ0-F1
#
_entry.id   AF-A0A9P0ZYJ0-F1
#
_cell.length_a   1.000
_cell.length_b   1.000
_cell.length_c   1.000
_cell.angle_alpha   90.00
_cell.angle_beta   90.00
_cell.angle_gamma   90.00
#
_symmetry.space_group_name_H-M   'P 1'
#
loop_
_entity.id
_entity.type
_entity.pdbx_description
1 polymer ?
#
loop_
_entity_poly.entity_id
_entity_poly.type
_entity_poly.pdbx_seq_one_letter_code
_entity_poly.pdbx_strand_id
1 'polypeptide(L)'
;MWLLYGTPIIHPKGLLVMTINGAGVVIEVVFLFVFFFCSDKRKRIKLGVAILVEVIFFVALVALIITLAHTWESRSAIVGGIAALASIVMYASPLASMKLVITTKSVEYMPLSLSVCSLVNSLCWSLYALVRMEIFILAPNGIGVLLGLAQILLYAKYYKSSKGVEGKLVLVEVGLTQGNKKPMSEA
;
A
#
# COMPACT_ATOMS: atom_id res chain seq x y z
N MET A 1 -13.99 -0.43 -0.30
CA MET A 1 -14.59 -1.61 -1.00
C MET A 1 -14.51 -2.90 -0.19
N TRP A 2 -13.33 -3.37 0.24
CA TRP A 2 -13.23 -4.62 1.02
C TRP A 2 -14.01 -4.64 2.34
N LEU A 3 -14.11 -3.49 3.04
CA LEU A 3 -14.97 -3.37 4.21
C LEU A 3 -16.44 -3.69 3.87
N LEU A 4 -16.94 -3.14 2.76
CA LEU A 4 -18.29 -3.42 2.26
C LEU A 4 -18.45 -4.88 1.84
N TYR A 5 -17.45 -5.44 1.14
CA TYR A 5 -17.42 -6.85 0.77
C TYR A 5 -17.62 -7.73 2.00
N GLY A 6 -16.91 -7.45 3.09
CA GLY A 6 -16.98 -8.25 4.31
C GLY A 6 -18.32 -8.20 5.08
N THR A 7 -19.23 -7.28 4.73
CA THR A 7 -20.51 -7.15 5.43
C THR A 7 -21.46 -8.31 5.12
N PRO A 8 -22.30 -8.75 6.09
CA PRO A 8 -23.26 -9.83 5.87
C PRO A 8 -24.30 -9.55 4.76
N ILE A 9 -24.51 -8.28 4.43
CA ILE A 9 -25.44 -7.83 3.37
C ILE A 9 -24.91 -8.20 1.97
N ILE A 10 -23.58 -8.22 1.82
CA ILE A 10 -22.88 -8.42 0.55
C ILE A 10 -22.26 -9.83 0.49
N HIS A 11 -21.51 -10.22 1.53
CA HIS A 11 -20.82 -11.50 1.60
C HIS A 11 -21.02 -12.16 2.98
N PRO A 12 -21.80 -13.25 3.08
CA PRO A 12 -22.22 -13.85 4.36
C PRO A 12 -21.07 -14.34 5.24
N LYS A 13 -19.94 -14.65 4.61
CA LYS A 13 -18.79 -15.34 5.21
C LYS A 13 -17.56 -14.43 5.29
N GLY A 14 -17.77 -13.11 5.35
CA GLY A 14 -16.75 -12.06 5.19
C GLY A 14 -16.21 -11.43 6.49
N LEU A 15 -16.54 -11.96 7.67
CA LEU A 15 -16.24 -11.31 8.96
C LEU A 15 -14.76 -10.93 9.13
N LEU A 16 -13.81 -11.82 8.78
CA LEU A 16 -12.37 -11.53 8.90
C LEU A 16 -11.93 -10.40 7.96
N VAL A 17 -12.51 -10.35 6.75
CA VAL A 17 -12.26 -9.26 5.79
C VAL A 17 -12.84 -7.95 6.33
N MET A 18 -14.03 -8.01 6.95
CA MET A 18 -14.67 -6.84 7.54
C MET A 18 -13.86 -6.24 8.68
N THR A 19 -13.39 -7.05 9.63
CA THR A 19 -12.70 -6.55 10.83
C THR A 19 -11.34 -5.93 10.48
N ILE A 20 -10.54 -6.56 9.63
CA ILE A 20 -9.22 -6.02 9.26
C ILE A 20 -9.36 -4.72 8.45
N ASN A 21 -10.31 -4.66 7.52
CA ASN A 21 -10.50 -3.47 6.70
C ASN A 21 -11.18 -2.36 7.50
N GLY A 22 -12.01 -2.69 8.49
CA GLY A 22 -12.55 -1.73 9.44
C GLY A 22 -11.44 -1.07 10.27
N ALA A 23 -10.51 -1.85 10.80
CA ALA A 23 -9.32 -1.32 11.45
C ALA A 23 -8.46 -0.48 10.50
N GLY A 24 -8.29 -0.92 9.25
CA GLY A 24 -7.61 -0.17 8.19
C GLY A 24 -8.23 1.20 7.94
N VAL A 25 -9.56 1.29 7.82
CA VAL A 25 -10.27 2.56 7.67
C VAL A 25 -10.03 3.50 8.85
N VAL A 26 -10.03 2.99 10.09
CA VAL A 26 -9.73 3.81 11.28
C VAL A 26 -8.31 4.39 11.19
N ILE A 27 -7.33 3.56 10.82
CA ILE A 27 -5.93 3.99 10.65
C ILE A 27 -5.81 5.04 9.53
N GLU A 28 -6.46 4.81 8.38
CA GLU A 28 -6.46 5.74 7.24
C GLU A 28 -7.11 7.07 7.60
N VAL A 29 -8.23 7.07 8.34
CA VAL A 29 -8.87 8.29 8.84
C VAL A 29 -7.92 9.09 9.73
N VAL A 30 -7.16 8.43 10.62
CA VAL A 30 -6.14 9.09 11.43
C VAL A 30 -5.05 9.71 10.55
N PHE A 31 -4.55 9.00 9.54
CA PHE A 31 -3.56 9.56 8.60
C PHE A 31 -4.11 10.75 7.82
N LEU A 32 -5.34 10.67 7.32
CA LEU A 32 -5.99 11.77 6.60
C LEU A 32 -6.22 12.98 7.51
N PHE A 33 -6.58 12.75 8.77
CA PHE A 33 -6.73 13.80 9.77
C PHE A 33 -5.40 14.51 9.99
N VAL A 34 -4.33 13.77 10.32
CA VAL A 34 -2.99 14.35 10.49
C VAL A 34 -2.55 15.11 9.24
N PHE A 35 -2.72 14.53 8.05
CA PHE A 35 -2.39 15.19 6.79
C PHE A 35 -3.19 16.48 6.60
N PHE A 36 -4.48 16.49 6.92
CA PHE A 36 -5.33 17.66 6.80
C PHE A 36 -4.86 18.79 7.70
N PHE A 37 -4.44 18.53 8.94
CA PHE A 37 -3.96 19.57 9.85
C PHE A 37 -2.52 20.03 9.58
N CYS A 38 -1.68 19.15 9.03
CA CYS A 38 -0.26 19.45 8.78
C CYS A 38 0.03 19.97 7.36
N SER A 39 -0.94 19.91 6.43
CA SER A 39 -0.70 20.29 5.02
C SER A 39 -1.07 21.73 4.69
N ASP A 40 -0.60 22.24 3.55
CA ASP A 40 -0.97 23.55 3.02
C ASP A 40 -2.45 23.61 2.56
N LYS A 41 -3.06 24.81 2.61
CA LYS A 41 -4.48 25.03 2.22
C LYS A 41 -4.84 24.41 0.85
N ARG A 42 -3.95 24.55 -0.15
CA ARG A 42 -4.18 23.99 -1.51
C ARG A 42 -4.26 22.46 -1.49
N LYS A 43 -3.39 21.80 -0.71
CA LYS A 43 -3.38 20.32 -0.57
C LYS A 43 -4.62 19.84 0.19
N ARG A 44 -5.03 20.57 1.23
CA ARG A 44 -6.27 20.29 1.99
C ARG A 44 -7.52 20.34 1.12
N ILE A 45 -7.64 21.36 0.26
CA ILE A 45 -8.79 21.47 -0.67
C ILE A 45 -8.80 20.30 -1.66
N LYS A 46 -7.65 19.96 -2.26
CA LYS A 46 -7.55 18.81 -3.17
C LYS A 46 -7.95 17.50 -2.48
N LEU A 47 -7.48 17.28 -1.25
CA LEU A 47 -7.87 16.12 -0.46
C LEU A 47 -9.37 16.11 -0.17
N GLY A 48 -9.94 17.24 0.26
CA GLY A 48 -11.37 17.36 0.57
C GLY A 48 -12.25 17.05 -0.64
N VAL A 49 -11.88 17.55 -1.83
CA VAL A 49 -12.59 17.23 -3.09
C VAL A 49 -12.46 15.74 -3.42
N ALA A 50 -11.27 15.16 -3.30
CA ALA A 50 -11.07 13.73 -3.57
C ALA A 50 -11.91 12.84 -2.63
N ILE A 51 -11.94 13.15 -1.32
CA ILE A 51 -12.78 12.44 -0.34
C ILE A 51 -14.27 12.59 -0.69
N LEU A 52 -14.71 13.81 -1.04
CA LEU A 52 -16.11 14.04 -1.38
C LEU A 52 -16.54 13.22 -2.61
N VAL A 53 -15.72 13.22 -3.66
CA VAL A 53 -15.97 12.41 -4.87
C VAL A 53 -16.02 10.92 -4.53
N GLU A 54 -15.09 10.42 -3.72
CA GLU A 54 -15.05 9.03 -3.29
C GLU A 54 -16.30 8.64 -2.49
N VAL A 55 -16.75 9.48 -1.55
CA VAL A 55 -17.96 9.24 -0.74
C VAL A 55 -19.21 9.23 -1.62
N ILE A 56 -19.35 10.19 -2.54
CA ILE A 56 -20.48 10.23 -3.48
C ILE A 56 -20.51 8.97 -4.35
N PHE A 57 -19.36 8.60 -4.93
CA PHE A 57 -19.24 7.38 -5.72
C PHE A 57 -19.62 6.14 -4.90
N PHE A 58 -19.10 6.02 -3.68
CA PHE A 58 -19.35 4.88 -2.81
C PHE A 58 -20.83 4.76 -2.42
N VAL A 59 -21.47 5.86 -2.03
CA VAL A 59 -22.91 5.89 -1.67
C VAL A 59 -23.77 5.52 -2.89
N ALA A 60 -23.50 6.10 -4.05
CA ALA A 60 -24.23 5.79 -5.28
C ALA A 60 -24.07 4.31 -5.66
N LEU A 61 -22.86 3.77 -5.57
CA LEU A 61 -22.59 2.37 -5.85
C LEU A 61 -23.33 1.43 -4.89
N VAL A 62 -23.30 1.71 -3.59
CA VAL A 62 -24.03 0.91 -2.57
C VAL A 62 -25.53 0.94 -2.84
N ALA A 63 -26.09 2.12 -3.12
CA ALA A 63 -27.51 2.26 -3.44
C ALA A 63 -27.89 1.39 -4.65
N LEU A 64 -27.14 1.51 -5.76
CA LEU A 64 -27.37 0.71 -6.97
C LEU A 64 -27.28 -0.80 -6.71
N ILE A 65 -26.30 -1.25 -5.93
CA ILE A 65 -26.13 -2.68 -5.62
C ILE A 65 -27.32 -3.21 -4.80
N ILE A 66 -27.75 -2.47 -3.77
CA ILE A 66 -28.86 -2.92 -2.92
C ILE A 66 -30.17 -2.94 -3.73
N THR A 67 -30.38 -2.00 -4.64
CA THR A 67 -31.61 -1.92 -5.45
C THR A 67 -31.65 -2.87 -6.64
N LEU A 68 -30.51 -3.14 -7.29
CA LEU A 68 -30.45 -3.88 -8.56
C LEU A 68 -29.95 -5.32 -8.41
N ALA A 69 -29.15 -5.63 -7.39
CA ALA A 69 -28.66 -6.98 -7.13
C ALA A 69 -29.41 -7.59 -5.94
N HIS A 70 -30.29 -8.56 -6.20
CA HIS A 70 -31.14 -9.14 -5.16
C HIS A 70 -30.55 -10.40 -4.50
N THR A 71 -29.56 -11.04 -5.13
CA THR A 71 -28.89 -12.24 -4.60
C THR A 71 -27.54 -11.89 -3.99
N TRP A 72 -27.08 -12.73 -3.06
CA TRP A 72 -25.79 -12.56 -2.40
C TRP A 72 -24.63 -12.81 -3.35
N GLU A 73 -24.80 -13.74 -4.29
CA GLU A 73 -23.84 -14.09 -5.32
C GLU A 73 -23.56 -12.89 -6.24
N SER A 74 -24.60 -12.21 -6.72
CA SER A 74 -24.44 -11.02 -7.57
C SER A 74 -23.79 -9.86 -6.82
N ARG A 75 -24.21 -9.61 -5.58
CA ARG A 75 -23.60 -8.56 -4.73
C ARG A 75 -22.13 -8.83 -4.46
N SER A 76 -21.80 -10.05 -4.05
CA SER A 76 -20.42 -10.50 -3.83
C SER A 76 -19.58 -10.39 -5.10
N ALA A 77 -20.09 -10.81 -6.26
CA ALA A 77 -19.35 -10.73 -7.51
C ALA A 77 -19.03 -9.28 -7.92
N ILE A 78 -19.99 -8.36 -7.81
CA ILE A 78 -19.80 -6.95 -8.18
C ILE A 78 -18.83 -6.28 -7.20
N VAL A 79 -19.09 -6.35 -5.90
CA VAL A 79 -18.25 -5.67 -4.89
C VAL A 79 -16.86 -6.31 -4.84
N GLY A 80 -16.78 -7.63 -4.88
CA GLY A 80 -15.53 -8.39 -4.87
C GLY A 80 -14.69 -8.12 -6.11
N GLY A 81 -15.30 -8.07 -7.29
CA GLY A 81 -14.63 -7.71 -8.54
C GLY A 81 -14.02 -6.30 -8.49
N ILE A 82 -14.78 -5.31 -8.04
CA ILE A 82 -14.28 -3.94 -7.91
C ILE A 82 -13.18 -3.85 -6.85
N ALA A 83 -13.35 -4.52 -5.69
CA ALA A 83 -12.34 -4.54 -4.63
C ALA A 83 -11.03 -5.21 -5.09
N ALA A 84 -11.13 -6.31 -5.83
CA ALA A 84 -9.99 -7.01 -6.40
C ALA A 84 -9.26 -6.13 -7.42
N LEU A 85 -9.99 -5.50 -8.34
CA LEU A 85 -9.42 -4.58 -9.32
C LEU A 85 -8.70 -3.41 -8.65
N ALA A 86 -9.34 -2.76 -7.67
CA ALA A 86 -8.73 -1.67 -6.91
C ALA A 86 -7.43 -2.14 -6.23
N SER A 87 -7.42 -3.34 -5.65
CA SER A 87 -6.23 -3.91 -5.01
C SER A 87 -5.10 -4.16 -6.01
N ILE A 88 -5.41 -4.66 -7.21
CA ILE A 88 -4.43 -4.87 -8.27
C ILE A 88 -3.82 -3.53 -8.72
N VAL A 89 -4.66 -2.50 -8.89
CA VAL A 89 -4.19 -1.15 -9.24
C VAL A 89 -3.26 -0.59 -8.16
N MET A 90 -3.53 -0.84 -6.87
CA MET A 90 -2.67 -0.41 -5.77
C MET A 90 -1.25 -0.99 -5.85
N TYR A 91 -1.05 -2.13 -6.51
CA TYR A 91 0.29 -2.68 -6.74
C TYR A 91 1.17 -1.84 -7.67
N ALA A 92 0.63 -0.82 -8.34
CA ALA A 92 1.44 0.18 -9.03
C ALA A 92 2.48 0.84 -8.09
N SER A 93 2.13 1.05 -6.82
CA SER A 93 3.04 1.64 -5.83
C SER A 93 4.29 0.78 -5.55
N PRO A 94 4.18 -0.49 -5.13
CA PRO A 94 5.35 -1.33 -4.94
C PRO A 94 6.15 -1.57 -6.24
N LEU A 95 5.50 -1.62 -7.41
CA LEU A 95 6.21 -1.66 -8.70
C LEU A 95 7.07 -0.41 -8.92
N ALA A 96 6.56 0.78 -8.60
CA ALA A 96 7.31 2.03 -8.69
C ALA A 96 8.52 2.03 -7.74
N SER A 97 8.36 1.54 -6.51
CA SER A 97 9.48 1.35 -5.57
C SER A 97 10.53 0.38 -6.11
N MET A 98 10.12 -0.76 -6.68
CA MET A 98 11.06 -1.72 -7.30
C MET A 98 11.82 -1.11 -8.48
N LYS A 99 11.15 -0.32 -9.33
CA LYS A 99 11.79 0.44 -10.40
C LYS A 99 12.85 1.39 -9.82
N LEU A 100 12.52 2.11 -8.76
CA LEU A 100 13.45 3.02 -8.11
C LEU A 100 14.69 2.27 -7.59
N VAL A 101 14.52 1.12 -6.93
CA VAL A 101 15.65 0.28 -6.47
C VAL A 101 16.55 -0.15 -7.62
N ILE A 102 15.98 -0.55 -8.76
CA ILE A 102 16.75 -0.98 -9.94
C ILE A 102 17.53 0.18 -10.55
N THR A 103 16.93 1.37 -10.60
CA THR A 103 17.53 2.58 -11.19
C THR A 103 18.60 3.18 -10.28
N THR A 104 18.31 3.34 -8.98
CA THR A 104 19.23 3.97 -8.02
C THR A 104 20.28 3.00 -7.48
N LYS A 105 20.09 1.68 -7.70
CA LYS A 105 20.95 0.63 -7.11
C LYS A 105 20.99 0.68 -5.58
N SER A 106 19.96 1.28 -4.97
CA SER A 106 19.81 1.48 -3.52
C SER A 106 18.46 0.93 -3.05
N VAL A 107 18.43 0.35 -1.84
CA VAL A 107 17.20 -0.21 -1.23
C VAL A 107 16.52 0.74 -0.26
N GLU A 108 16.97 2.00 -0.18
CA GLU A 108 16.48 3.03 0.73
C GLU A 108 14.95 3.21 0.71
N TYR A 109 14.35 3.19 -0.49
CA TYR A 109 12.92 3.39 -0.69
C TYR A 109 12.08 2.11 -0.57
N MET A 110 12.71 0.98 -0.24
CA MET A 110 12.06 -0.33 -0.12
C MET A 110 12.59 -1.09 1.11
N PRO A 111 12.15 -0.72 2.32
CA PRO A 111 12.64 -1.32 3.55
C PRO A 111 12.23 -2.80 3.65
N LEU A 112 13.18 -3.66 4.03
CA LEU A 112 13.00 -5.12 4.05
C LEU A 112 11.81 -5.55 4.91
N SER A 113 11.64 -4.96 6.10
CA SER A 113 10.56 -5.32 7.02
C SER A 113 9.18 -5.14 6.38
N LEU A 114 8.95 -4.06 5.63
CA LEU A 114 7.68 -3.84 4.95
C LEU A 114 7.46 -4.85 3.82
N SER A 115 8.50 -5.20 3.06
CA SER A 115 8.41 -6.21 2.01
C SER A 115 8.12 -7.61 2.56
N VAL A 116 8.78 -8.00 3.66
CA VAL A 116 8.52 -9.29 4.32
C VAL A 116 7.11 -9.34 4.91
N CYS A 117 6.68 -8.29 5.64
CA CYS A 117 5.32 -8.22 6.17
C CYS A 117 4.27 -8.26 5.05
N SER A 118 4.51 -7.58 3.92
CA SER A 118 3.60 -7.59 2.77
C SER A 118 3.51 -8.96 2.11
N LEU A 119 4.64 -9.68 1.98
CA LEU A 119 4.65 -11.05 1.47
C LEU A 119 3.88 -11.99 2.39
N VAL A 120 4.15 -11.96 3.70
CA VAL A 120 3.46 -12.80 4.68
C VAL A 120 1.96 -12.51 4.69
N ASN A 121 1.58 -11.23 4.68
CA ASN A 121 0.17 -10.82 4.58
C ASN A 121 -0.49 -11.40 3.32
N SER A 122 0.16 -11.25 2.16
CA SER A 122 -0.36 -11.77 0.89
C SER A 122 -0.47 -13.30 0.89
N LEU A 123 0.48 -14.00 1.52
CA LEU A 123 0.43 -15.45 1.70
C LEU A 123 -0.74 -15.87 2.60
N CYS A 124 -0.90 -15.22 3.76
CA CYS A 124 -2.00 -15.49 4.67
C CYS A 124 -3.37 -15.32 4.00
N TRP A 125 -3.57 -14.24 3.26
CA TRP A 125 -4.83 -14.00 2.53
C TRP A 125 -5.03 -14.94 1.35
N SER A 126 -3.97 -15.31 0.63
CA SER A 126 -4.05 -16.31 -0.44
C SER A 126 -4.45 -17.67 0.11
N LEU A 127 -3.84 -18.12 1.23
CA LEU A 127 -4.19 -19.38 1.89
C LEU A 127 -5.63 -19.34 2.42
N TYR A 128 -6.03 -18.25 3.07
CA TYR A 128 -7.41 -18.05 3.51
C TYR A 128 -8.40 -18.18 2.34
N ALA A 129 -8.10 -17.53 1.21
CA ALA A 129 -8.95 -17.55 0.03
C ALA A 129 -8.98 -18.92 -0.66
N LEU A 130 -7.87 -19.67 -0.66
CA LEU A 130 -7.82 -21.04 -1.19
C LEU A 130 -8.71 -21.98 -0.38
N VAL A 131 -8.67 -21.93 0.95
CA VAL A 131 -9.51 -22.77 1.82
C VAL A 131 -11.00 -22.46 1.62
N ARG A 132 -11.33 -21.22 1.28
CA ARG A 132 -12.71 -20.75 1.10
C ARG A 132 -13.17 -20.75 -0.36
N MET A 133 -12.28 -21.07 -1.31
CA MET A 133 -12.51 -20.98 -2.76
C MET A 133 -12.97 -19.58 -3.21
N GLU A 134 -12.44 -18.52 -2.58
CA GLU A 134 -12.82 -17.12 -2.80
C GLU A 134 -11.89 -16.44 -3.82
N ILE A 135 -12.24 -16.55 -5.11
CA ILE A 135 -11.37 -16.08 -6.21
C ILE A 135 -11.05 -14.57 -6.16
N PHE A 136 -12.00 -13.75 -5.71
CA PHE A 136 -11.80 -12.29 -5.64
C PHE A 136 -10.76 -11.88 -4.61
N ILE A 137 -10.60 -12.67 -3.54
CA ILE A 137 -9.54 -12.45 -2.54
C ILE A 137 -8.24 -13.10 -3.03
N LEU A 138 -8.33 -14.29 -3.63
CA LEU A 138 -7.17 -15.05 -4.08
C LEU A 138 -6.38 -14.33 -5.18
N ALA A 139 -7.06 -13.81 -6.20
CA ALA A 139 -6.40 -13.20 -7.36
C ALA A 139 -5.46 -12.03 -6.99
N PRO A 140 -5.91 -10.96 -6.28
CA PRO A 140 -5.03 -9.86 -5.91
C PRO A 140 -3.95 -10.32 -4.91
N ASN A 141 -4.25 -11.19 -3.95
CA ASN A 141 -3.25 -11.62 -2.98
C ASN A 141 -2.20 -12.55 -3.60
N GLY A 142 -2.56 -13.39 -4.56
CA GLY A 142 -1.61 -14.20 -5.32
C GLY A 142 -0.62 -13.34 -6.11
N ILE A 143 -1.11 -12.26 -6.75
CA ILE A 143 -0.24 -11.24 -7.37
C ILE A 143 0.66 -10.60 -6.30
N GLY A 144 0.11 -10.26 -5.14
CA GLY A 144 0.86 -9.72 -4.01
C GLY A 144 1.98 -10.63 -3.52
N VAL A 145 1.77 -11.95 -3.52
CA VAL A 145 2.81 -12.94 -3.20
C VAL A 145 3.94 -12.86 -4.23
N LEU A 146 3.63 -12.87 -5.53
CA LEU A 146 4.64 -12.77 -6.59
C LEU A 146 5.46 -11.48 -6.48
N LEU A 147 4.79 -10.35 -6.23
CA LEU A 147 5.45 -9.06 -6.05
C LEU A 147 6.28 -8.99 -4.77
N GLY A 148 5.76 -9.51 -3.66
CA GLY A 148 6.50 -9.58 -2.39
C GLY A 148 7.77 -10.42 -2.51
N LEU A 149 7.71 -11.56 -3.21
CA LEU A 149 8.89 -12.37 -3.52
C LEU A 149 9.88 -11.58 -4.39
N ALA A 150 9.40 -10.90 -5.42
CA ALA A 150 10.25 -10.07 -6.28
C ALA A 150 10.92 -8.93 -5.51
N GLN A 151 10.21 -8.29 -4.56
CA GLN A 151 10.79 -7.29 -3.67
C GLN A 151 11.92 -7.87 -2.81
N ILE A 152 11.72 -9.01 -2.17
CA ILE A 152 12.75 -9.64 -1.33
C ILE A 152 13.99 -9.99 -2.18
N LEU A 153 13.80 -10.54 -3.38
CA LEU A 153 14.90 -10.86 -4.30
C LEU A 153 15.67 -9.61 -4.74
N LEU A 154 14.98 -8.53 -5.09
CA LEU A 154 15.61 -7.26 -5.44
C LEU A 154 16.38 -6.66 -4.26
N TYR A 155 15.80 -6.72 -3.06
CA TYR A 155 16.47 -6.26 -1.85
C TYR A 155 17.79 -7.03 -1.65
N ALA A 156 17.75 -8.36 -1.70
CA ALA A 156 18.94 -9.20 -1.53
C ALA A 156 20.03 -8.89 -2.58
N LYS A 157 19.63 -8.62 -3.83
CA LYS A 157 20.55 -8.26 -4.92
C LYS A 157 21.22 -6.91 -4.70
N TYR A 158 20.48 -5.88 -4.29
CA TYR A 158 20.98 -4.50 -4.23
C TYR A 158 21.45 -4.05 -2.84
N TYR A 159 21.22 -4.83 -1.79
CA TYR A 159 21.61 -4.48 -0.42
C TYR A 159 23.10 -4.14 -0.26
N LYS A 160 24.00 -4.96 -0.84
CA LYS A 160 25.45 -4.69 -0.79
C LYS A 160 25.85 -3.43 -1.56
N SER A 161 25.23 -3.22 -2.73
CA SER A 161 25.43 -2.00 -3.54
C SER A 161 25.01 -0.76 -2.77
N SER A 162 23.85 -0.82 -2.10
CA SER A 162 23.31 0.26 -1.28
C SER A 162 24.29 0.71 -0.19
N LYS A 163 24.85 -0.24 0.59
CA LYS A 163 25.85 0.08 1.62
C LYS A 163 27.13 0.70 1.06
N GLY A 164 27.54 0.29 -0.14
CA GLY A 164 28.70 0.85 -0.82
C GLY A 164 28.48 2.31 -1.27
N VAL A 165 27.27 2.65 -1.71
CA VAL A 165 26.90 4.03 -2.09
C VAL A 165 26.80 4.93 -0.86
N GLU A 166 26.13 4.46 0.19
CA GLU A 166 25.97 5.19 1.45
C GLU A 166 27.32 5.47 2.11
N GLY A 167 28.21 4.47 2.18
CA GLY A 167 29.57 4.65 2.70
C GLY A 167 30.40 5.66 1.92
N LYS A 168 30.27 5.70 0.58
CA LYS A 168 30.96 6.69 -0.26
C LYS A 168 30.43 8.11 -0.02
N LEU A 169 29.11 8.28 0.10
CA LEU A 169 28.49 9.58 0.38
C LEU A 169 28.95 10.12 1.74
N VAL A 170 28.95 9.28 2.78
CA VAL A 170 29.43 9.65 4.11
C VAL A 170 30.91 10.07 4.07
N LEU A 171 31.77 9.34 3.35
CA LEU A 171 33.18 9.72 3.22
C LEU A 171 33.37 11.07 2.50
N VAL A 172 32.56 11.36 1.48
CA VAL A 172 32.59 12.65 0.78
C VAL A 172 32.14 13.78 1.71
N GLU A 173 31.06 13.58 2.47
CA GLU A 173 30.54 14.56 3.43
C GLU A 173 31.53 14.83 4.58
N VAL A 174 32.16 13.78 5.10
CA VAL A 174 33.26 13.90 6.08
C VAL A 174 34.47 14.63 5.47
N GLY A 175 34.82 14.35 4.21
CA GLY A 175 35.91 15.03 3.52
C GLY A 175 35.64 16.54 3.30
N LEU A 176 34.41 16.92 2.95
CA LEU A 176 34.00 18.31 2.81
C LEU A 176 34.00 19.05 4.16
N THR A 177 33.54 18.40 5.23
CA THR A 177 33.53 19.00 6.57
C THR A 177 34.93 19.14 7.18
N GLN A 178 35.86 18.24 6.85
CA GLN A 178 37.28 18.38 7.21
C GLN A 178 37.98 19.47 6.37
N GLY A 179 37.71 19.53 5.06
CA GLY A 179 38.27 20.56 4.17
C GLY A 179 37.80 21.98 4.48
N ASN A 180 36.62 22.13 5.08
CA ASN A 180 36.08 23.43 5.47
C ASN A 180 36.58 23.91 6.86
N LYS A 181 37.31 23.09 7.61
CA LYS A 181 38.05 23.49 8.81
C LYS A 181 39.44 24.00 8.42
N LYS A 182 39.52 25.17 7.79
CA LYS A 182 40.77 25.93 7.77
C LYS A 182 41.07 26.36 9.22
N PRO A 183 42.30 26.17 9.74
CA PRO A 183 42.62 26.67 11.07
C PRO A 183 42.44 28.18 11.06
N MET A 184 41.62 28.70 11.97
CA MET A 184 41.65 30.11 12.35
C MET A 184 42.98 30.31 13.05
N SER A 185 44.05 30.48 12.28
CA SER A 185 45.36 30.83 12.80
C SER A 185 45.26 32.23 13.36
N GLU A 186 45.41 32.33 14.68
CA GLU A 186 46.28 33.28 15.36
C GLU A 186 46.55 34.59 14.59
N ALA A 187 45.90 35.66 15.05
CA ALA A 187 46.35 37.05 14.91
C ALA A 187 45.87 37.84 16.13
#